data_AF-A0A955MI20-F1
#
_entry.id   AF-A0A955MI20-F1
#
_cell.length_a   1.000
_cell.length_b   1.000
_cell.length_c   1.000
_cell.angle_alpha   90.00
_cell.angle_beta   90.00
_cell.angle_gamma   90.00
#
_symmetry.space_group_name_H-M   'P 1'
#
loop_
_entity.id
_entity.type
_entity.pdbx_description
1 polymer ?
#
loop_
_entity_poly.entity_id
_entity_poly.type
_entity_poly.pdbx_seq_one_letter_code
_entity_poly.pdbx_strand_id
1 'polypeptide(L)'
;MISFRTLAKFDKGSAVICLSEEQVQKNQFAFNQSEVKKLIADLNKSKQFSGKEGELFPVLINKNLILLTGIGKEGEFSLTSFRITLRNAVLTRYLKKVTEIEIVLPDQKDPTVIAAIEAVKLGTYVWDKYKFECQKKKVKKEYHIITSSK
;
A
#
# COMPACT_ATOMS: atom_id res chain seq x y z
N MET A 1 -8.78 10.08 -7.34
CA MET A 1 -8.18 10.06 -8.69
C MET A 1 -7.03 9.07 -8.69
N ILE A 2 -6.67 8.43 -9.80
CA ILE A 2 -5.44 7.61 -9.89
C ILE A 2 -4.47 8.35 -10.81
N SER A 3 -3.21 8.41 -10.41
CA SER A 3 -2.10 8.87 -11.25
C SER A 3 -0.93 7.91 -11.09
N PHE A 4 -0.05 7.90 -12.09
CA PHE A 4 1.14 7.04 -12.10
C PHE A 4 2.39 7.89 -11.88
N ARG A 5 3.35 7.34 -11.13
CA ARG A 5 4.65 7.98 -10.89
C ARG A 5 5.76 6.97 -11.11
N THR A 6 6.89 7.42 -11.62
CA THR A 6 8.05 6.55 -11.91
C THR A 6 8.84 6.17 -10.67
N LEU A 7 8.80 6.98 -9.61
CA LEU A 7 9.56 6.78 -8.39
C LEU A 7 8.72 7.10 -7.17
N ALA A 8 8.88 6.29 -6.12
CA ALA A 8 8.33 6.56 -4.80
C ALA A 8 9.10 7.72 -4.17
N LYS A 9 8.44 8.88 -4.04
CA LYS A 9 9.03 10.08 -3.44
C LYS A 9 8.77 10.17 -1.95
N PHE A 10 7.71 9.50 -1.47
CA PHE A 10 7.22 9.65 -0.10
C PHE A 10 6.98 11.11 0.27
N ASP A 11 6.62 11.94 -0.72
CA ASP A 11 6.34 13.38 -0.56
C ASP A 11 4.89 13.64 -0.17
N LYS A 12 4.04 12.60 -0.23
CA LYS A 12 2.65 12.63 0.21
C LYS A 12 2.57 12.31 1.69
N GLY A 13 1.55 12.87 2.35
CA GLY A 13 1.30 12.65 3.78
C GLY A 13 1.08 11.17 4.16
N SER A 14 0.85 10.28 3.18
CA SER A 14 0.89 8.84 3.41
C SER A 14 1.36 8.01 2.22
N ALA A 15 1.90 6.83 2.53
CA ALA A 15 2.26 5.80 1.57
C ALA A 15 1.81 4.41 2.06
N VAL A 16 1.48 3.52 1.14
CA VAL A 16 1.25 2.09 1.36
C VAL A 16 2.34 1.35 0.61
N ILE A 17 3.11 0.51 1.31
CA ILE A 17 4.18 -0.29 0.72
C ILE A 17 3.79 -1.76 0.85
N CYS A 18 3.59 -2.43 -0.28
CA CYS A 18 3.30 -3.85 -0.36
C CYS A 18 4.61 -4.63 -0.50
N LEU A 19 4.87 -5.58 0.41
CA LEU A 19 6.14 -6.32 0.50
C LEU A 19 5.89 -7.82 0.67
N SER A 20 6.62 -8.64 -0.07
CA SER A 20 6.69 -10.09 0.17
C SER A 20 7.65 -10.44 1.30
N GLU A 21 7.53 -11.64 1.86
CA GLU A 21 8.47 -12.16 2.84
C GLU A 21 9.91 -12.18 2.29
N GLU A 22 10.06 -12.58 1.03
CA GLU A 22 11.36 -12.65 0.35
C GLU A 22 11.98 -11.26 0.18
N GLN A 23 11.20 -10.24 -0.13
CA GLN A 23 11.67 -8.85 -0.24
C GLN A 23 12.17 -8.30 1.10
N VAL A 24 11.44 -8.58 2.17
CA VAL A 24 11.80 -8.16 3.53
C VAL A 24 13.07 -8.88 4.01
N GLN A 25 13.19 -10.17 3.73
CA GLN A 25 14.38 -10.96 4.10
C GLN A 25 15.62 -10.56 3.30
N LYS A 26 15.48 -10.32 1.99
CA LYS A 26 16.59 -9.97 1.10
C LYS A 26 16.91 -8.47 1.09
N ASN A 27 16.11 -7.64 1.77
CA ASN A 27 16.17 -6.17 1.71
C ASN A 27 16.12 -5.62 0.26
N GLN A 28 15.31 -6.26 -0.60
CA GLN A 28 15.15 -5.90 -2.01
C GLN A 28 13.83 -5.15 -2.19
N PHE A 29 13.92 -3.87 -2.55
CA PHE A 29 12.77 -2.98 -2.60
C PHE A 29 12.76 -2.14 -3.88
N ALA A 30 11.58 -1.88 -4.44
CA ALA A 30 11.37 -1.10 -5.67
C ALA A 30 11.49 0.44 -5.48
N PHE A 31 12.06 0.90 -4.36
CA PHE A 31 12.24 2.32 -4.04
C PHE A 31 13.64 2.60 -3.50
N ASN A 32 14.07 3.88 -3.49
CA ASN A 32 15.44 4.27 -3.15
C ASN A 32 15.61 4.96 -1.79
N GLN A 33 14.53 5.18 -1.04
CA GLN A 33 14.58 5.88 0.25
C GLN A 33 15.30 5.06 1.32
N SER A 34 16.53 5.45 1.68
CA SER A 34 17.40 4.69 2.60
C SER A 34 16.85 4.57 4.01
N GLU A 35 16.16 5.59 4.53
CA GLU A 35 15.56 5.59 5.87
C GLU A 35 14.48 4.51 6.00
N VAL A 36 13.61 4.41 5.01
CA VAL A 36 12.53 3.41 4.96
C VAL A 36 13.12 2.00 4.89
N LYS A 37 14.18 1.79 4.08
CA LYS A 37 14.87 0.49 3.98
C LYS A 37 15.48 0.06 5.30
N LYS A 38 16.19 0.96 5.99
CA LYS A 38 16.79 0.69 7.31
C LYS A 38 15.71 0.31 8.32
N LEU A 39 14.61 1.05 8.33
CA LEU A 39 13.50 0.78 9.24
C LEU A 39 12.86 -0.60 8.97
N ILE A 40 12.61 -0.97 7.72
CA ILE A 40 12.09 -2.31 7.40
C ILE A 40 13.08 -3.40 7.86
N ALA A 41 14.38 -3.20 7.65
CA ALA A 41 15.40 -4.14 8.12
C ALA A 41 15.42 -4.29 9.65
N ASP A 42 15.26 -3.19 10.39
CA ASP A 42 15.21 -3.21 11.85
C ASP A 42 13.90 -3.82 12.38
N LEU A 43 12.77 -3.60 11.70
CA LEU A 43 11.50 -4.27 11.99
C LEU A 43 11.56 -5.78 11.75
N ASN A 44 12.27 -6.19 10.71
CA ASN A 44 12.52 -7.61 10.42
C ASN A 44 13.42 -8.25 11.50
N LYS A 45 14.53 -7.59 11.87
CA LYS A 45 15.42 -8.07 12.94
C LYS A 45 14.71 -8.20 14.29
N SER A 46 13.83 -7.26 14.60
CA SER A 46 13.00 -7.29 15.82
C SER A 46 11.79 -8.21 15.71
N LYS A 47 11.58 -8.88 14.57
CA LYS A 47 10.44 -9.77 14.28
C LYS A 47 9.07 -9.09 14.42
N GLN A 48 9.02 -7.76 14.29
CA GLN A 48 7.79 -6.98 14.35
C GLN A 48 7.06 -6.91 13.00
N PHE A 49 7.81 -7.08 11.91
CA PHE A 49 7.26 -7.14 10.55
C PHE A 49 8.03 -8.18 9.75
N SER A 50 7.32 -9.09 9.09
CA SER A 50 7.93 -10.18 8.31
C SER A 50 7.49 -10.21 6.84
N GLY A 51 6.44 -9.48 6.47
CA GLY A 51 5.87 -9.50 5.12
C GLY A 51 4.82 -10.59 4.92
N LYS A 52 4.33 -11.22 6.01
CA LYS A 52 3.30 -12.26 5.95
C LYS A 52 1.99 -11.74 5.37
N GLU A 53 1.21 -12.61 4.75
CA GLU A 53 -0.04 -12.23 4.12
C GLU A 53 -0.99 -11.54 5.11
N GLY A 54 -1.44 -10.34 4.76
CA GLY A 54 -2.38 -9.55 5.57
C GLY A 54 -1.75 -8.84 6.76
N GLU A 55 -0.44 -8.96 6.95
CA GLU A 55 0.30 -8.22 7.97
C GLU A 55 0.26 -6.71 7.66
N LEU A 56 -0.13 -5.89 8.64
CA LEU A 56 -0.24 -4.44 8.49
C LEU A 56 0.53 -3.75 9.61
N PHE A 57 1.52 -2.94 9.25
CA PHE A 57 2.36 -2.25 10.22
C PHE A 57 2.48 -0.75 9.88
N PRO A 58 1.84 0.15 10.64
CA PRO A 58 1.95 1.58 10.43
C PRO A 58 3.24 2.14 11.03
N VAL A 59 3.91 2.99 10.28
CA VAL A 59 5.17 3.65 10.68
C VAL A 59 5.03 5.14 10.40
N LEU A 60 5.53 5.97 11.30
CA LEU A 60 5.62 7.41 11.08
C LEU A 60 7.09 7.78 10.82
N ILE A 61 7.38 8.32 9.64
CA ILE A 61 8.73 8.81 9.27
C ILE A 61 8.59 10.23 8.75
N ASN A 62 9.30 11.19 9.34
CA ASN A 62 9.31 12.60 8.91
C ASN A 62 7.90 13.21 8.72
N LYS A 63 6.97 12.88 9.62
CA LYS A 63 5.53 13.26 9.58
C LYS A 63 4.71 12.60 8.47
N ASN A 64 5.29 11.69 7.70
CA ASN A 64 4.59 10.89 6.69
C ASN A 64 4.23 9.52 7.29
N LEU A 65 2.97 9.13 7.10
CA LEU A 65 2.47 7.83 7.54
C LEU A 65 2.75 6.79 6.45
N ILE A 66 3.65 5.85 6.74
CA ILE A 66 3.98 4.73 5.88
C ILE A 66 3.30 3.48 6.43
N LEU A 67 2.39 2.90 5.67
CA LEU A 67 1.72 1.65 6.01
C LEU A 67 2.40 0.49 5.27
N LEU A 68 3.15 -0.32 6.01
CA LEU A 68 3.72 -1.56 5.48
C LEU A 68 2.63 -2.63 5.42
N THR A 69 2.54 -3.33 4.30
CA THR A 69 1.54 -4.35 4.03
C THR A 69 2.23 -5.61 3.53
N GLY A 70 2.12 -6.71 4.26
CA GLY A 70 2.65 -8.00 3.87
C GLY A 70 1.75 -8.72 2.87
N ILE A 71 2.32 -9.19 1.77
CA ILE A 71 1.60 -9.95 0.73
C ILE A 71 1.83 -11.46 0.81
N GLY A 72 2.63 -11.92 1.77
CA GLY A 72 3.01 -13.32 1.94
C GLY A 72 4.21 -13.70 1.10
N LYS A 73 4.38 -15.00 0.88
CA LYS A 73 5.47 -15.58 0.08
C LYS A 73 5.18 -15.44 -1.41
N GLU A 74 6.21 -15.22 -2.21
CA GLU A 74 6.10 -15.12 -3.67
C GLU A 74 5.48 -16.37 -4.31
N GLY A 75 5.72 -17.57 -3.76
CA GLY A 75 5.15 -18.83 -4.27
C GLY A 75 3.65 -19.02 -3.98
N GLU A 76 3.11 -18.33 -2.98
CA GLU A 76 1.69 -18.38 -2.57
C GLU A 76 0.93 -17.11 -3.02
N PHE A 77 1.62 -16.20 -3.72
CA PHE A 77 1.06 -14.94 -4.19
C PHE A 77 -0.07 -15.18 -5.19
N SER A 78 -1.27 -14.70 -4.86
CA SER A 78 -2.40 -14.64 -5.79
C SER A 78 -2.82 -13.19 -6.01
N LEU A 79 -3.21 -12.86 -7.25
CA LEU A 79 -3.75 -11.53 -7.54
C LEU A 79 -5.03 -11.24 -6.75
N THR A 80 -5.79 -12.28 -6.36
CA THR A 80 -7.01 -12.14 -5.56
C THR A 80 -6.68 -11.76 -4.12
N SER A 81 -5.74 -12.47 -3.48
CA SER A 81 -5.27 -12.12 -2.14
C SER A 81 -4.64 -10.73 -2.13
N PHE A 82 -3.83 -10.40 -3.13
CA PHE A 82 -3.27 -9.06 -3.28
C PHE A 82 -4.34 -7.96 -3.31
N ARG A 83 -5.42 -8.14 -4.09
CA ARG A 83 -6.53 -7.17 -4.15
C ARG A 83 -7.19 -6.97 -2.79
N ILE A 84 -7.45 -8.07 -2.07
CA ILE A 84 -8.06 -8.04 -0.75
C ILE A 84 -7.13 -7.33 0.25
N THR A 85 -5.87 -7.70 0.26
CA THR A 85 -4.83 -7.15 1.14
C THR A 85 -4.65 -5.65 0.92
N LEU A 86 -4.50 -5.20 -0.33
CA LEU A 86 -4.36 -3.78 -0.65
C LEU A 86 -5.64 -2.99 -0.34
N ARG A 87 -6.81 -3.55 -0.64
CA ARG A 87 -8.10 -2.94 -0.25
C ARG A 87 -8.15 -2.72 1.26
N ASN A 88 -7.82 -3.75 2.04
CA ASN A 88 -7.85 -3.68 3.48
C ASN A 88 -6.85 -2.65 4.01
N ALA A 89 -5.64 -2.60 3.45
CA ALA A 89 -4.63 -1.59 3.76
C ALA A 89 -5.17 -0.16 3.57
N VAL A 90 -5.78 0.12 2.41
CA VAL A 90 -6.32 1.46 2.06
C VAL A 90 -7.53 1.85 2.91
N LEU A 91 -8.35 0.87 3.33
CA LEU A 91 -9.52 1.07 4.17
C LEU A 91 -9.20 1.09 5.67
N THR A 92 -7.95 0.87 6.06
CA THR A 92 -7.56 0.92 7.47
C THR A 92 -7.92 2.25 8.12
N ARG A 93 -8.14 2.20 9.44
CA ARG A 93 -8.35 3.40 10.28
C ARG A 93 -7.21 4.42 10.17
N TYR A 94 -5.98 3.95 9.92
CA TYR A 94 -4.79 4.78 9.79
C TYR A 94 -4.89 5.74 8.59
N LEU A 95 -5.47 5.27 7.49
CA LEU A 95 -5.60 6.05 6.25
C LEU A 95 -6.98 6.72 6.09
N LYS A 96 -7.87 6.63 7.07
CA LYS A 96 -9.27 7.10 6.95
C LYS A 96 -9.39 8.59 6.63
N LYS A 97 -8.52 9.42 7.21
CA LYS A 97 -8.53 10.89 7.05
C LYS A 97 -7.57 11.39 5.98
N VAL A 98 -6.76 10.50 5.38
CA VAL A 98 -5.74 10.92 4.42
C VAL A 98 -6.34 11.09 3.03
N THR A 99 -5.96 12.18 2.37
CA THR A 99 -6.38 12.53 1.01
C THR A 99 -5.48 11.91 -0.04
N GLU A 100 -4.16 11.99 0.12
CA GLU A 100 -3.17 11.54 -0.86
C GLU A 100 -2.40 10.32 -0.36
N ILE A 101 -2.42 9.25 -1.16
CA ILE A 101 -1.80 7.96 -0.82
C ILE A 101 -0.89 7.55 -1.98
N GLU A 102 0.41 7.40 -1.71
CA GLU A 102 1.30 6.68 -2.63
C GLU A 102 1.18 5.18 -2.42
N ILE A 103 1.20 4.40 -3.49
CA ILE A 103 1.12 2.94 -3.44
C ILE A 103 2.36 2.37 -4.12
N VAL A 104 3.21 1.72 -3.34
CA VAL A 104 4.39 1.01 -3.80
C VAL A 104 4.05 -0.46 -3.93
N LEU A 105 4.13 -0.96 -5.16
CA LEU A 105 3.79 -2.34 -5.51
C LEU A 105 4.97 -3.28 -5.25
N PRO A 106 4.69 -4.58 -4.99
CA PRO A 106 5.74 -5.57 -4.78
C PRO A 106 6.52 -5.84 -6.07
N ASP A 107 5.84 -5.82 -7.22
CA ASP A 107 6.44 -5.96 -8.54
C ASP A 107 5.78 -4.98 -9.53
N GLN A 108 6.42 -4.82 -10.69
CA GLN A 108 6.04 -3.85 -11.71
C GLN A 108 5.41 -4.48 -12.96
N LYS A 109 4.88 -5.70 -12.84
CA LYS A 109 4.22 -6.38 -13.96
C LYS A 109 2.81 -5.83 -14.15
N ASP A 110 2.38 -5.77 -15.41
CA ASP A 110 1.04 -5.27 -15.79
C ASP A 110 -0.11 -5.91 -14.98
N PRO A 111 -0.13 -7.24 -14.71
CA PRO A 111 -1.20 -7.85 -13.91
C PRO A 111 -1.28 -7.33 -12.47
N THR A 112 -0.13 -7.08 -11.83
CA THR A 112 -0.04 -6.56 -10.46
C THR A 112 -0.51 -5.11 -10.41
N VAL A 113 -0.14 -4.31 -11.42
CA VAL A 113 -0.61 -2.92 -11.55
C VAL A 113 -2.12 -2.87 -11.75
N ILE A 114 -2.67 -3.70 -12.65
CA ILE A 114 -4.12 -3.79 -12.89
C ILE A 114 -4.85 -4.21 -11.61
N ALA A 115 -4.34 -5.25 -10.92
CA ALA A 115 -4.91 -5.69 -9.64
C ALA A 115 -4.89 -4.58 -8.58
N ALA A 116 -3.84 -3.75 -8.54
CA ALA A 116 -3.78 -2.62 -7.62
C ALA A 116 -4.84 -1.56 -7.95
N ILE A 117 -5.03 -1.24 -9.23
CA ILE A 117 -6.06 -0.30 -9.68
C ILE A 117 -7.44 -0.82 -9.29
N GLU A 118 -7.73 -2.10 -9.52
CA GLU A 118 -9.00 -2.73 -9.17
C GLU A 118 -9.25 -2.71 -7.66
N ALA A 119 -8.25 -3.09 -6.85
CA ALA A 119 -8.34 -3.08 -5.40
C ALA A 119 -8.70 -1.68 -4.85
N VAL A 120 -8.11 -0.64 -5.44
CA VAL A 120 -8.35 0.73 -5.02
C VAL A 120 -9.68 1.25 -5.56
N LYS A 121 -9.96 1.12 -6.85
CA LYS A 121 -11.16 1.70 -7.49
C LYS A 121 -12.43 0.95 -7.13
N LEU A 122 -12.42 -0.36 -7.28
CA LEU A 122 -13.58 -1.21 -7.03
C LEU A 122 -13.64 -1.57 -5.55
N GLY A 123 -12.50 -1.91 -4.93
CA GLY A 123 -12.48 -2.36 -3.54
C GLY A 123 -12.84 -1.28 -2.51
N THR A 124 -12.62 0.00 -2.81
CA THR A 124 -13.01 1.12 -1.93
C THR A 124 -14.35 1.76 -2.31
N TYR A 125 -15.00 1.30 -3.39
CA TYR A 125 -16.29 1.80 -3.80
C TYR A 125 -17.37 1.38 -2.79
N VAL A 126 -18.25 2.32 -2.45
CA VAL A 126 -19.39 2.06 -1.56
C VAL A 126 -20.65 2.63 -2.20
N TRP A 127 -21.61 1.74 -2.49
CA TRP A 127 -22.93 2.12 -3.00
C TRP A 127 -23.86 2.52 -1.84
N ASP A 128 -23.95 3.82 -1.57
CA ASP A 128 -24.74 4.37 -0.47
C ASP A 128 -26.02 5.09 -0.93
N LYS A 129 -26.45 4.90 -2.20
CA LYS A 129 -27.57 5.63 -2.82
C LYS A 129 -28.86 5.63 -1.98
N TYR A 130 -29.11 4.54 -1.24
CA TYR A 130 -30.34 4.33 -0.49
C TYR A 130 -30.15 4.38 1.04
N LYS A 131 -29.00 4.86 1.53
CA LYS A 131 -28.77 5.01 2.97
C LYS A 131 -29.28 6.38 3.44
N PHE A 132 -30.19 6.36 4.41
CA PHE A 132 -30.86 7.54 4.95
C PHE A 132 -30.04 8.29 6.02
N GLU A 133 -28.98 7.69 6.56
CA GLU A 133 -28.12 8.35 7.54
C GLU A 133 -27.26 9.45 6.92
N CYS A 134 -27.24 10.61 7.60
CA CYS A 134 -26.57 11.86 7.24
C CYS A 134 -25.24 11.62 6.52
N GLN A 135 -25.17 11.96 5.23
CA GLN A 135 -24.00 11.78 4.38
C GLN A 135 -22.82 12.59 4.91
N LYS A 136 -22.02 12.02 5.83
CA LYS A 136 -20.73 12.60 6.22
C LYS A 136 -19.92 12.81 4.94
N LYS A 137 -19.46 14.05 4.70
CA LYS A 137 -18.62 14.38 3.53
C LYS A 137 -17.46 13.40 3.44
N LYS A 138 -17.47 12.55 2.41
CA LYS A 138 -16.39 11.59 2.17
C LYS A 138 -15.15 12.37 1.75
N VAL A 139 -14.02 12.07 2.38
CA VAL A 139 -12.73 12.61 1.98
C VAL A 139 -12.41 12.03 0.59
N LYS A 140 -12.26 12.89 -0.41
CA LYS A 140 -11.88 12.47 -1.76
C LYS A 140 -10.42 12.02 -1.73
N LYS A 141 -10.18 10.75 -2.04
CA LYS A 141 -8.84 10.15 -2.07
C LYS A 141 -8.20 10.23 -3.45
N GLU A 142 -6.91 10.52 -3.46
CA GLU A 142 -6.01 10.52 -4.60
C GLU A 142 -4.93 9.47 -4.38
N TYR A 143 -4.75 8.63 -5.38
CA TYR A 143 -3.87 7.48 -5.33
C TYR A 143 -2.78 7.67 -6.38
N HIS A 144 -1.54 7.54 -5.95
CA HIS A 144 -0.36 7.61 -6.81
C HIS A 144 0.28 6.23 -6.86
N ILE A 145 0.09 5.50 -7.95
CA ILE A 145 0.65 4.15 -8.12
C ILE A 145 2.07 4.31 -8.68
N ILE A 146 3.05 3.74 -7.97
CA ILE A 146 4.44 3.78 -8.40
C ILE A 146 4.67 2.67 -9.42
N THR A 147 4.99 3.06 -10.65
CA THR A 147 5.32 2.14 -11.73
C THR A 147 6.50 2.58 -12.56
N SER A 148 7.39 1.63 -12.92
CA SER A 148 8.52 1.95 -13.81
C SER A 148 7.96 2.35 -15.18
N SER A 149 8.42 3.47 -15.72
CA SER A 149 8.23 3.73 -17.16
C SER A 149 8.91 2.60 -17.92
N LYS A 150 8.21 2.03 -18.90
CA LYS A 150 8.88 1.31 -20.00
C LYS A 150 9.76 2.30 -20.76
#